data_AF-A0A1H9F067-F1
#
_entry.id   AF-A0A1H9F067-F1
#
_cell.length_a   1.000
_cell.length_b   1.000
_cell.length_c   1.000
_cell.angle_alpha   90.00
_cell.angle_beta   90.00
_cell.angle_gamma   90.00
#
_symmetry.space_group_name_H-M   'P 1'
#
loop_
_entity.id
_entity.type
_entity.pdbx_description
1 polymer ?
#
loop_
_entity_poly.entity_id
_entity_poly.type
_entity_poly.pdbx_seq_one_letter_code
_entity_poly.pdbx_strand_id
1 'polypeptide(L)'
;MTEDLTEIDGVGPAIAEALEEAGFETVDDVLTASVDELAAIHMLGESSAASILEDEDGGKGRPSKLEKYEDDIFEAARQGLTYEGIARVAGVGVSTLHDWREAHEDFSESLERARSEAERELIQDVDAEFVLERSYGYVKTEKREVDMDADIDQTTTQELGEDEKEIARQLIQMKQQQDSGDLNE
;
A
#
# COMPACT_ATOMS: atom_id res chain seq x y z
N MET A 1 2.19 13.67 34.39
CA MET A 1 1.36 14.78 33.88
C MET A 1 2.22 15.44 32.85
N THR A 2 1.77 15.40 31.61
CA THR A 2 2.44 15.99 30.46
C THR A 2 2.41 17.51 30.65
N GLU A 3 3.60 18.10 30.72
CA GLU A 3 3.78 19.54 30.88
C GLU A 3 3.81 20.24 29.51
N ASP A 4 3.91 19.47 28.43
CA ASP A 4 4.07 19.98 27.09
C ASP A 4 2.71 20.07 26.38
N LEU A 5 2.30 21.30 26.07
CA LEU A 5 1.03 21.57 25.38
C LEU A 5 1.00 21.03 23.94
N THR A 6 2.16 20.78 23.33
CA THR A 6 2.23 20.23 21.96
C THR A 6 1.94 18.73 21.92
N GLU A 7 1.78 18.08 23.08
CA GLU A 7 1.26 16.71 23.16
C GLU A 7 -0.25 16.63 22.90
N ILE A 8 -0.97 17.77 22.90
CA ILE A 8 -2.39 17.84 22.57
C ILE A 8 -2.56 17.79 21.03
N ASP A 9 -3.43 16.91 20.54
CA ASP A 9 -3.71 16.83 19.10
C ASP A 9 -4.30 18.17 18.60
N GLY A 10 -3.81 18.64 17.45
CA GLY A 10 -4.17 19.95 16.92
C GLY A 10 -3.43 21.14 17.56
N VAL A 11 -2.62 20.94 18.61
CA VAL A 11 -1.79 22.00 19.22
C VAL A 11 -0.36 21.93 18.69
N GLY A 12 -0.04 22.80 17.74
CA GLY A 12 1.33 23.03 17.28
C GLY A 12 2.08 24.02 18.17
N PRO A 13 3.41 24.19 17.98
CA PRO A 13 4.24 25.10 18.79
C PRO A 13 3.72 26.55 18.80
N ALA A 14 3.13 27.02 17.69
CA ALA A 14 2.55 28.36 17.62
C ALA A 14 1.25 28.51 18.43
N ILE A 15 0.48 27.42 18.58
CA ILE A 15 -0.76 27.40 19.38
C ILE A 15 -0.39 27.24 20.86
N ALA A 16 0.60 26.40 21.17
CA ALA A 16 1.16 26.27 22.52
C ALA A 16 1.67 27.62 23.05
N GLU A 17 2.46 28.36 22.25
CA GLU A 17 2.92 29.70 22.64
C GLU A 17 1.75 30.66 22.91
N ALA A 18 0.71 30.62 22.08
CA ALA A 18 -0.48 31.46 22.27
C ALA A 18 -1.31 31.07 23.51
N LEU A 19 -1.34 29.78 23.87
CA LEU A 19 -1.98 29.26 25.08
C LEU A 19 -1.22 29.68 26.34
N GLU A 20 0.11 29.59 26.32
CA GLU A 20 0.98 30.07 27.40
C GLU A 20 0.83 31.58 27.61
N GLU A 21 0.80 32.37 26.53
CA GLU A 21 0.56 33.82 26.60
C GLU A 21 -0.82 34.16 27.17
N ALA A 22 -1.81 33.29 26.98
CA ALA A 22 -3.15 33.41 27.54
C ALA A 22 -3.26 32.89 28.99
N GLY A 23 -2.21 32.27 29.53
CA GLY A 23 -2.13 31.77 30.90
C GLY A 23 -2.48 30.30 31.09
N PHE A 24 -2.58 29.52 30.01
CA PHE A 24 -2.75 28.07 30.05
C PHE A 24 -1.37 27.42 29.95
N GLU A 25 -0.76 27.11 31.09
CA GLU A 25 0.61 26.58 31.16
C GLU A 25 0.65 25.04 31.11
N THR A 26 -0.47 24.36 31.37
CA THR A 26 -0.53 22.90 31.41
C THR A 26 -1.68 22.32 30.61
N VAL A 27 -1.55 21.05 30.23
CA VAL A 27 -2.62 20.31 29.52
C VAL A 27 -3.93 20.30 30.33
N ASP A 28 -3.84 20.20 31.65
CA ASP A 28 -5.02 20.22 32.54
C ASP A 28 -5.75 21.57 32.51
N ASP A 29 -4.99 22.68 32.43
CA ASP A 29 -5.58 24.02 32.30
C ASP A 29 -6.35 24.17 30.98
N VAL A 30 -5.81 23.62 29.89
CA VAL A 30 -6.48 23.65 28.58
C VAL A 30 -7.75 22.80 28.59
N LEU A 31 -7.69 21.58 29.14
CA LEU A 31 -8.81 20.64 29.18
C LEU A 31 -9.95 21.07 30.12
N THR A 32 -9.65 21.87 31.14
CA THR A 32 -10.65 22.42 32.07
C THR A 32 -11.24 23.76 31.62
N ALA A 33 -10.63 24.41 30.63
CA ALA A 33 -11.11 25.64 30.04
C ALA A 33 -12.40 25.43 29.23
N SER A 34 -13.18 26.49 29.06
CA SER A 34 -14.32 26.49 28.15
C SER A 34 -13.92 26.77 26.70
N VAL A 35 -14.75 26.29 25.76
CA VAL A 35 -14.56 26.56 24.31
C VAL A 35 -14.46 28.05 24.03
N ASP A 36 -15.28 28.89 24.68
CA ASP A 36 -15.25 30.34 24.53
C ASP A 36 -13.91 30.96 24.99
N GLU A 37 -13.33 30.45 26.08
CA GLU A 37 -12.05 30.93 26.62
C GLU A 37 -10.89 30.59 25.68
N LEU A 38 -10.88 29.37 25.12
CA LEU A 38 -9.88 28.94 24.15
C LEU A 38 -10.07 29.66 22.80
N ALA A 39 -11.31 29.88 22.37
CA ALA A 39 -11.64 30.57 21.11
C ALA A 39 -11.31 32.07 21.11
N ALA A 40 -11.07 32.65 22.29
CA ALA A 40 -10.62 34.04 22.42
C ALA A 40 -9.11 34.20 22.11
N ILE A 41 -8.35 33.11 22.02
CA ILE A 41 -6.90 33.12 21.81
C ILE A 41 -6.61 33.41 20.33
N HIS A 42 -5.57 34.22 20.07
CA HIS A 42 -5.25 34.86 18.78
C HIS A 42 -5.07 33.90 17.57
N MET A 43 -5.15 32.59 17.75
CA MET A 43 -5.02 31.57 16.68
C MET A 43 -6.05 30.45 16.77
N LEU A 44 -6.95 30.48 17.76
CA LEU A 44 -7.97 29.46 17.99
C LEU A 44 -9.34 30.06 17.73
N GLY A 45 -10.03 29.58 16.70
CA GLY A 45 -11.45 29.87 16.53
C GLY A 45 -12.32 28.91 17.33
N GLU A 46 -13.62 29.21 17.48
CA GLU A 46 -14.59 28.35 18.19
C GLU A 46 -14.55 26.88 17.72
N SER A 47 -14.39 26.65 16.42
CA SER A 47 -14.29 25.30 15.87
C SER A 47 -13.00 24.57 16.29
N SER A 48 -11.87 25.27 16.32
CA SER A 48 -10.58 24.68 16.72
C SER A 48 -10.52 24.43 18.22
N ALA A 49 -11.05 25.37 19.01
CA ALA A 49 -11.20 25.23 20.46
C ALA A 49 -12.09 24.05 20.84
N ALA A 50 -13.21 23.87 20.13
CA ALA A 50 -14.09 22.72 20.31
C ALA A 50 -13.36 21.40 20.02
N SER A 51 -12.62 21.32 18.90
CA SER A 51 -11.87 20.10 18.55
C SER A 51 -10.85 19.72 19.62
N ILE A 52 -10.05 20.69 20.09
CA ILE A 52 -9.05 20.47 21.16
C ILE A 52 -9.66 19.89 22.44
N LEU A 53 -10.89 20.27 22.79
CA LEU A 53 -11.59 19.80 23.99
C LEU A 53 -12.41 18.52 23.78
N GLU A 54 -12.87 18.27 22.56
CA GLU A 54 -13.61 17.06 22.20
C GLU A 54 -12.69 15.83 22.05
N ASP A 55 -11.37 16.04 21.98
CA ASP A 55 -10.34 15.02 21.76
C ASP A 55 -9.93 14.21 23.02
N GLU A 56 -10.85 13.93 23.97
CA GLU A 56 -10.74 12.68 24.75
C GLU A 56 -11.15 11.45 23.93
N ASP A 57 -11.81 11.65 22.78
CA ASP A 57 -12.10 10.61 21.78
C ASP A 57 -12.05 11.21 20.37
N GLY A 58 -10.83 11.48 19.89
CA GLY A 58 -10.46 11.62 18.47
C GLY A 58 -11.57 12.16 17.56
N GLY A 59 -11.63 13.48 17.37
CA GLY A 59 -12.56 14.25 16.56
C GLY A 59 -12.67 13.77 15.11
N LYS A 60 -13.30 12.62 14.91
CA LYS A 60 -13.71 12.10 13.62
C LYS A 60 -15.01 12.85 13.32
N GLY A 61 -14.95 13.93 12.54
CA GLY A 61 -16.14 14.69 12.11
C GLY A 61 -17.06 13.97 11.11
N ARG A 62 -17.10 12.63 11.11
CA ARG A 62 -17.75 11.81 10.07
C ARG A 62 -18.33 10.42 10.45
N PRO A 63 -18.29 9.88 11.68
CA PRO A 63 -19.02 8.67 12.09
C PRO A 63 -20.53 8.74 11.83
N SER A 64 -21.14 9.90 12.05
CA SER A 64 -22.61 10.07 12.01
C SER A 64 -23.25 10.00 10.62
N LYS A 65 -22.49 9.83 9.54
CA LYS A 65 -23.02 9.73 8.16
C LYS A 65 -22.92 8.33 7.56
N LEU A 66 -22.52 7.32 8.33
CA LEU A 66 -22.39 5.94 7.85
C LEU A 66 -23.65 5.48 7.10
N GLU A 67 -24.82 5.62 7.72
CA GLU A 67 -26.13 5.23 7.16
C GLU A 67 -26.40 5.82 5.77
N LYS A 68 -25.85 7.00 5.45
CA LYS A 68 -26.03 7.63 4.15
C LYS A 68 -25.27 6.92 3.03
N TYR A 69 -24.10 6.36 3.34
CA TYR A 69 -23.19 5.76 2.36
C TYR A 69 -23.18 4.22 2.44
N GLU A 70 -23.89 3.65 3.41
CA GLU A 70 -23.91 2.23 3.71
C GLU A 70 -24.35 1.38 2.51
N ASP A 71 -25.39 1.80 1.81
CA ASP A 71 -25.87 1.11 0.60
C ASP A 71 -24.81 1.08 -0.50
N ASP A 72 -24.20 2.23 -0.83
CA ASP A 72 -23.16 2.34 -1.85
C ASP A 72 -21.92 1.50 -1.48
N ILE A 73 -21.59 1.47 -0.18
CA ILE A 73 -20.47 0.69 0.35
C ILE A 73 -20.73 -0.80 0.21
N PHE A 74 -21.91 -1.28 0.59
CA PHE A 74 -22.24 -2.70 0.48
C PHE A 74 -22.41 -3.14 -0.98
N GLU A 75 -22.94 -2.29 -1.85
CA GLU A 75 -23.02 -2.58 -3.27
C GLU A 75 -21.61 -2.76 -3.86
N ALA A 76 -20.69 -1.83 -3.57
CA ALA A 76 -19.30 -1.93 -4.00
C ALA A 76 -18.59 -3.16 -3.40
N ALA A 77 -18.88 -3.49 -2.14
CA ALA A 77 -18.34 -4.67 -1.48
C ALA A 77 -18.80 -5.98 -2.14
N ARG A 78 -20.08 -6.08 -2.52
CA ARG A 78 -20.64 -7.21 -3.26
C ARG A 78 -20.07 -7.36 -4.67
N GLN A 79 -19.43 -6.33 -5.20
CA GLN A 79 -18.71 -6.39 -6.48
C GLN A 79 -17.25 -6.86 -6.31
N GLY A 80 -16.80 -7.16 -5.08
CA GLY A 80 -15.45 -7.65 -4.81
C GLY A 80 -14.36 -6.57 -4.87
N LEU A 81 -14.74 -5.29 -4.77
CA LEU A 81 -13.80 -4.17 -4.76
C LEU A 81 -12.90 -4.19 -3.51
N THR A 82 -11.70 -3.61 -3.64
CA THR A 82 -10.81 -3.35 -2.49
C THR A 82 -11.40 -2.25 -1.61
N TYR A 83 -10.94 -2.12 -0.36
CA TYR A 83 -11.38 -1.04 0.53
C TYR A 83 -11.18 0.35 -0.06
N GLU A 84 -10.08 0.56 -0.79
CA GLU A 84 -9.82 1.81 -1.51
C GLU A 84 -10.81 2.02 -2.68
N GLY A 85 -11.17 0.94 -3.37
CA GLY A 85 -12.17 0.94 -4.43
C GLY A 85 -13.57 1.27 -3.91
N ILE A 86 -13.96 0.64 -2.79
CA ILE A 86 -15.23 0.87 -2.09
C ILE A 86 -15.33 2.34 -1.65
N ALA A 87 -14.29 2.86 -0.97
CA ALA A 87 -14.27 4.25 -0.52
C ALA A 87 -14.43 5.24 -1.70
N ARG A 88 -13.76 4.97 -2.83
CA ARG A 88 -13.86 5.78 -4.04
C ARG A 88 -15.28 5.78 -4.62
N VAL A 89 -15.93 4.62 -4.70
CA VAL A 89 -17.29 4.48 -5.26
C VAL A 89 -18.32 5.17 -4.35
N ALA A 90 -18.22 4.95 -3.04
CA ALA A 90 -19.12 5.56 -2.06
C ALA A 90 -18.85 7.07 -1.82
N GLY A 91 -17.80 7.64 -2.43
CA GLY A 91 -17.46 9.05 -2.26
C GLY A 91 -16.98 9.42 -0.85
N VAL A 92 -16.39 8.47 -0.14
CA VAL A 92 -15.88 8.62 1.23
C VAL A 92 -14.36 8.53 1.27
N GLY A 93 -13.74 9.10 2.31
CA GLY A 93 -12.31 8.95 2.54
C GLY A 93 -11.97 7.51 2.94
N VAL A 94 -10.80 7.01 2.51
CA VAL A 94 -10.34 5.66 2.90
C VAL A 94 -10.18 5.56 4.41
N SER A 95 -9.60 6.58 5.06
CA SER A 95 -9.51 6.67 6.52
C SER A 95 -10.88 6.61 7.19
N THR A 96 -11.87 7.33 6.64
CA THR A 96 -13.25 7.30 7.15
C THR A 96 -13.87 5.91 7.08
N LEU A 97 -13.60 5.14 6.01
CA LEU A 97 -14.06 3.76 5.91
C LEU A 97 -13.39 2.87 6.96
N HIS A 98 -12.09 3.05 7.22
CA HIS A 98 -11.39 2.33 8.29
C HIS A 98 -11.96 2.69 9.67
N ASP A 99 -12.18 3.97 9.92
CA ASP A 99 -12.77 4.47 11.16
C ASP A 99 -14.15 3.85 11.43
N TRP A 100 -15.00 3.76 10.40
CA TRP A 100 -16.32 3.13 10.53
C TRP A 100 -16.23 1.63 10.81
N ARG A 101 -15.25 0.93 10.23
CA ARG A 101 -15.02 -0.50 10.51
C ARG A 101 -14.51 -0.75 11.92
N GLU A 102 -13.74 0.18 12.48
CA GLU A 102 -13.22 0.09 13.85
C GLU A 102 -14.27 0.47 14.88
N ALA A 103 -15.08 1.49 14.60
CA ALA A 103 -16.10 2.00 15.51
C ALA A 103 -17.38 1.15 15.53
N HIS A 104 -17.71 0.45 14.44
CA HIS A 104 -18.97 -0.28 14.27
C HIS A 104 -18.72 -1.74 13.87
N GLU A 105 -18.75 -2.64 14.86
CA GLU A 105 -18.54 -4.08 14.65
C GLU A 105 -19.58 -4.68 13.69
N ASP A 106 -20.87 -4.36 13.88
CA ASP A 106 -21.97 -4.84 13.02
C ASP A 106 -21.79 -4.46 11.53
N PHE A 107 -21.29 -3.25 11.29
CA PHE A 107 -20.99 -2.77 9.93
C PHE A 107 -19.80 -3.51 9.34
N SER A 108 -18.74 -3.71 10.13
CA SER A 108 -17.55 -4.45 9.71
C SER A 108 -17.88 -5.90 9.35
N GLU A 109 -18.67 -6.59 10.18
CA GLU A 109 -19.14 -7.95 9.91
C GLU A 109 -19.98 -8.04 8.65
N SER A 110 -20.93 -7.11 8.47
CA SER A 110 -21.78 -7.05 7.28
C SER A 110 -20.97 -6.76 6.01
N LEU A 111 -19.93 -5.92 6.11
CA LEU A 111 -19.05 -5.57 5.01
C LEU A 111 -18.18 -6.76 4.57
N GLU A 112 -17.59 -7.48 5.53
CA GLU A 112 -16.82 -8.69 5.23
C GLU A 112 -17.69 -9.81 4.69
N ARG A 113 -18.94 -9.93 5.17
CA ARG A 113 -19.90 -10.87 4.62
C ARG A 113 -20.22 -10.56 3.15
N ALA A 114 -20.50 -9.30 2.83
CA ALA A 114 -20.75 -8.86 1.46
C ALA A 114 -19.57 -9.14 0.53
N ARG A 115 -18.33 -8.92 1.00
CA ARG A 115 -17.11 -9.24 0.24
C ARG A 115 -16.90 -10.74 0.07
N SER A 116 -17.18 -11.52 1.10
CA SER A 116 -17.07 -12.99 1.04
C SER A 116 -18.05 -13.59 0.03
N GLU A 117 -19.24 -13.02 -0.10
CA GLU A 117 -20.22 -13.41 -1.13
C GLU A 117 -19.69 -13.10 -2.54
N ALA A 118 -19.15 -11.91 -2.75
CA ALA A 118 -18.53 -11.51 -4.02
C ALA A 118 -17.34 -12.41 -4.41
N GLU A 119 -16.47 -12.71 -3.44
CA GLU A 119 -15.30 -13.55 -3.67
C GLU A 119 -15.70 -14.99 -4.03
N ARG A 120 -16.77 -15.52 -3.41
CA ARG A 120 -17.32 -16.84 -3.79
C ARG A 120 -17.86 -16.87 -5.21
N GLU A 121 -18.48 -15.79 -5.65
CA GLU A 121 -18.98 -15.66 -7.03
C GLU A 121 -17.81 -15.55 -8.02
N LEU A 122 -16.81 -14.72 -7.73
CA LEU A 122 -15.59 -14.61 -8.51
C LEU A 122 -14.85 -15.95 -8.61
N ILE A 123 -14.73 -16.71 -7.52
CA ILE A 123 -14.07 -18.03 -7.54
C ILE A 123 -14.81 -19.04 -8.44
N GLN A 124 -16.14 -18.90 -8.61
CA GLN A 124 -16.92 -19.79 -9.48
C GLN A 124 -16.75 -19.47 -10.96
N ASP A 125 -16.49 -18.20 -11.30
CA ASP A 125 -16.32 -17.73 -12.67
C ASP A 125 -14.85 -17.63 -13.12
N VAL A 126 -13.90 -17.74 -12.20
CA VAL A 126 -12.47 -17.68 -12.50
C VAL A 126 -11.95 -19.07 -12.91
N ASP A 127 -11.26 -19.10 -14.05
CA ASP A 127 -10.62 -20.30 -14.59
C ASP A 127 -9.70 -20.94 -13.54
N ALA A 128 -9.83 -22.25 -13.33
CA ALA A 128 -9.12 -22.97 -12.26
C ALA A 128 -7.59 -22.78 -12.35
N GLU A 129 -7.07 -22.52 -13.55
CA GLU A 129 -5.66 -22.19 -13.82
C GLU A 129 -5.22 -20.88 -13.12
N PHE A 130 -6.05 -19.84 -13.15
CA PHE A 130 -5.75 -18.55 -12.50
C PHE A 130 -5.80 -18.65 -10.97
N VAL A 131 -6.76 -19.42 -10.45
CA VAL A 131 -6.86 -19.71 -9.01
C VAL A 131 -5.61 -20.44 -8.54
N LEU A 132 -5.18 -21.49 -9.26
CA LEU A 132 -4.01 -22.29 -8.90
C LEU A 132 -2.68 -21.50 -8.98
N GLU A 133 -2.51 -20.65 -9.99
CA GLU A 133 -1.31 -19.84 -10.16
C GLU A 133 -1.13 -18.80 -9.04
N ARG A 134 -2.20 -18.08 -8.67
CA ARG A 134 -2.13 -17.04 -7.62
C ARG A 134 -2.20 -17.57 -6.19
N SER A 135 -2.99 -18.61 -5.93
CA SER A 135 -3.16 -19.14 -4.56
C SER A 135 -2.12 -20.19 -4.18
N TYR A 136 -1.62 -20.98 -5.14
CA TYR A 136 -0.66 -22.07 -4.89
C TYR A 136 0.69 -21.88 -5.59
N GLY A 137 0.92 -20.76 -6.29
CA GLY A 137 2.19 -20.47 -6.95
C GLY A 137 2.52 -21.45 -8.08
N TYR A 138 1.51 -22.01 -8.73
CA TYR A 138 1.69 -23.00 -9.79
C TYR A 138 2.16 -22.33 -11.08
N VAL A 139 3.44 -22.52 -11.46
CA VAL A 139 3.98 -22.02 -12.74
C VAL A 139 3.77 -23.08 -13.81
N LYS A 140 2.90 -22.81 -14.79
CA LYS A 140 2.67 -23.70 -15.94
C LYS A 140 3.90 -23.71 -16.85
N THR A 141 4.57 -24.86 -16.92
CA THR A 141 5.69 -25.09 -17.85
C THR A 141 5.15 -25.77 -19.11
N GLU A 142 4.69 -24.97 -20.09
CA GLU A 142 4.28 -25.49 -21.38
C GLU A 142 5.51 -25.87 -22.22
N LYS A 143 5.73 -27.16 -22.46
CA LYS A 143 6.72 -27.63 -23.44
C LYS A 143 6.14 -27.43 -24.84
N ARG A 144 6.53 -26.33 -25.49
CA ARG A 144 6.26 -26.10 -26.90
C ARG A 144 7.40 -26.68 -27.73
N GLU A 145 7.16 -27.83 -28.37
CA GLU A 145 8.01 -28.31 -29.45
C GLU A 145 7.78 -27.37 -30.66
N VAL A 146 8.82 -26.63 -31.04
CA VAL A 146 8.81 -25.76 -32.22
C VAL A 146 9.66 -26.45 -33.28
N ASP A 147 9.02 -27.08 -34.26
CA ASP A 147 9.68 -27.51 -35.49
C ASP A 147 10.12 -26.26 -36.27
N MET A 148 11.42 -25.96 -36.25
CA MET A 148 12.02 -24.91 -37.05
C MET A 148 12.44 -25.47 -38.41
N ASP A 149 11.50 -25.55 -39.35
CA ASP A 149 11.81 -25.56 -40.78
C ASP A 149 11.88 -24.10 -41.26
N ALA A 150 13.04 -23.47 -41.06
CA ALA A 150 13.37 -22.21 -41.71
C ALA A 150 14.89 -22.12 -41.89
N ASP A 151 15.31 -22.08 -43.17
CA ASP A 151 16.65 -21.66 -43.60
C ASP A 151 16.98 -20.29 -42.97
N ILE A 152 17.89 -20.28 -42.00
CA ILE A 152 18.45 -19.05 -41.44
C ILE A 152 19.93 -19.03 -41.80
N ASP A 153 20.26 -18.35 -42.90
CA ASP A 153 21.62 -17.92 -43.18
C ASP A 153 21.92 -16.67 -42.35
N GLN A 154 22.57 -16.85 -41.21
CA GLN A 154 23.18 -15.75 -40.45
C GLN A 154 24.69 -15.97 -40.36
N THR A 155 25.42 -15.41 -41.31
CA THR A 155 26.86 -15.22 -41.19
C THR A 155 27.14 -13.83 -40.62
N THR A 156 27.28 -13.74 -39.29
CA THR A 156 27.88 -12.56 -38.67
C THR A 156 29.39 -12.76 -38.65
N THR A 157 30.10 -12.10 -39.57
CA THR A 157 31.56 -12.02 -39.54
C THR A 157 31.99 -11.03 -38.47
N GLN A 158 32.60 -11.55 -37.40
CA GLN A 158 33.13 -10.73 -36.32
C GLN A 158 34.66 -10.82 -36.35
N GLU A 159 35.31 -9.71 -36.70
CA GLU A 159 36.77 -9.64 -36.70
C GLU A 159 37.28 -9.54 -35.27
N LEU A 160 37.92 -10.61 -34.80
CA LEU A 160 38.56 -10.67 -33.48
C LEU A 160 39.67 -9.61 -33.38
N GLY A 161 39.71 -8.89 -32.25
CA GLY A 161 40.78 -7.96 -31.91
C GLY A 161 42.14 -8.67 -31.80
N GLU A 162 43.25 -7.92 -31.89
CA GLU A 162 44.60 -8.50 -31.86
C GLU A 162 44.85 -9.30 -30.56
N ASP A 163 44.32 -8.82 -29.43
CA ASP A 163 44.42 -9.47 -28.12
C ASP A 163 43.66 -10.81 -28.09
N GLU A 164 42.48 -10.87 -28.70
CA GLU A 164 41.66 -12.08 -28.77
C GLU A 164 42.28 -13.11 -29.73
N LYS A 165 42.91 -12.64 -30.82
CA LYS A 165 43.66 -13.49 -31.75
C LYS A 165 44.90 -14.09 -31.09
N GLU A 166 45.56 -13.36 -30.19
CA GLU A 166 46.72 -13.86 -29.46
C GLU A 166 46.31 -14.97 -28.47
N ILE A 167 45.22 -14.75 -27.72
CA ILE A 167 44.65 -15.76 -26.82
C ILE A 167 44.23 -17.01 -27.61
N ALA A 168 43.56 -16.83 -28.76
CA ALA A 168 43.14 -17.93 -29.61
C ALA A 168 44.33 -18.74 -30.16
N ARG A 169 45.42 -18.06 -30.58
CA ARG A 169 46.66 -18.73 -31.01
C ARG A 169 47.30 -19.52 -29.88
N GLN A 170 47.36 -18.94 -28.69
CA GLN A 170 47.94 -19.59 -27.52
C GLN A 170 47.15 -20.85 -27.12
N LEU A 171 45.82 -20.78 -27.16
CA LEU A 171 44.92 -21.91 -26.92
C LEU A 171 45.09 -23.04 -27.95
N ILE A 172 45.19 -22.71 -29.23
CA ILE A 172 45.40 -23.69 -30.30
C ILE A 172 46.78 -24.37 -30.13
N GLN A 173 47.81 -23.61 -29.80
CA GLN A 173 49.17 -24.12 -29.64
C GLN A 173 49.35 -24.98 -28.37
N MET A 174 48.58 -24.71 -27.30
CA MET A 174 48.51 -25.62 -26.14
C MET A 174 47.82 -26.94 -26.50
N LYS A 175 46.74 -26.88 -27.28
CA LYS A 175 45.96 -28.06 -27.65
C LYS A 175 46.73 -29.00 -28.60
N GLN A 176 47.47 -28.43 -29.55
CA GLN A 176 48.33 -29.22 -30.45
C GLN A 176 49.49 -29.92 -29.73
N GLN A 177 49.97 -29.40 -28.60
CA GLN A 177 50.99 -30.06 -27.78
C GLN A 177 50.41 -31.18 -26.90
N GLN A 178 49.15 -31.07 -26.47
CA GLN A 178 48.45 -32.17 -25.79
C GLN A 178 48.14 -33.32 -26.76
N ASP A 179 47.63 -33.03 -27.96
CA ASP A 179 47.30 -34.06 -28.95
C ASP A 179 48.56 -34.76 -29.54
N SER A 180 49.71 -34.09 -29.55
CA SER A 180 50.97 -34.69 -30.02
C SER A 180 51.74 -35.46 -28.92
N GLY A 181 51.36 -35.29 -27.65
CA GLY A 181 51.95 -36.01 -26.51
C GLY A 181 51.37 -37.40 -26.30
N ASP A 182 50.14 -37.65 -26.76
CA ASP A 182 49.42 -38.93 -26.64
C ASP A 182 49.74 -39.94 -27.77
N LEU A 183 50.65 -39.60 -28.69
CA LEU A 183 51.03 -40.43 -29.85
C LEU A 183 52.43 -41.06 -29.77
N ASN A 184 53.14 -40.91 -28.64
CA ASN A 184 54.41 -41.59 -28.38
C ASN A 184 54.45 -42.20 -26.97
N GLU A 185 53.55 -43.15 -26.68
CA GLU A 185 53.77 -44.25 -25.74
C GLU A 185 53.29 -45.58 -26.35
#